data_AF-A0A7C7MYZ8-F1
#
_entry.id   AF-A0A7C7MYZ8-F1
#
_cell.length_a   1.000
_cell.length_b   1.000
_cell.length_c   1.000
_cell.angle_alpha   90.00
_cell.angle_beta   90.00
_cell.angle_gamma   90.00
#
_symmetry.space_group_name_H-M   'P 1'
#
loop_
_entity.id
_entity.type
_entity.pdbx_description
1 polymer ?
#
loop_
_entity_poly.entity_id
_entity_poly.type
_entity_poly.pdbx_seq_one_letter_code
_entity_poly.pdbx_strand_id
1 'polypeptide(L)' 'MRLSPKEIEKIVLHNAGFIAQKRLWRGLRLNYPESMALLATQILEFIRDGQDVAALMDTGKKIL' A
#
# COMPACT_ATOMS: atom_id res chain seq x y z
N MET A 1 1.04 8.61 21.13
CA MET A 1 2.27 8.08 20.48
C MET A 1 3.19 9.26 20.16
N ARG A 2 4.51 9.15 20.36
CA ARG A 2 5.49 10.15 19.91
C ARG A 2 5.95 9.78 18.50
N LEU A 3 5.10 10.04 17.52
CA LEU A 3 5.36 9.67 16.12
C LEU A 3 6.30 10.71 15.48
N SER A 4 7.27 10.22 14.74
CA SER A 4 8.05 11.03 13.81
C SER A 4 7.17 11.48 12.63
N PRO A 5 7.51 12.59 11.96
CA PRO A 5 6.80 13.03 10.75
C PRO A 5 6.66 11.93 9.69
N LYS A 6 7.71 11.11 9.52
CA LYS A 6 7.74 10.00 8.56
C LYS A 6 6.76 8.87 8.92
N GLU A 7 6.53 8.60 10.20
CA GLU A 7 5.55 7.61 10.63
C GLU A 7 4.12 8.12 10.38
N ILE A 8 3.89 9.42 10.61
CA ILE A 8 2.59 10.06 10.30
C ILE A 8 2.31 9.96 8.80
N GLU A 9 3.29 10.27 7.94
CA GLU A 9 3.15 10.13 6.48
C GLU A 9 2.79 8.70 6.06
N LYS A 10 3.44 7.69 6.65
CA LYS A 10 3.12 6.28 6.38
C LYS A 10 1.70 5.90 6.81
N ILE A 11 1.22 6.43 7.94
CA ILE A 11 -0.17 6.22 8.39
C ILE A 11 -1.15 6.84 7.39
N VAL A 12 -0.87 8.05 6.89
CA VAL A 12 -1.70 8.70 5.86
C VAL A 12 -1.70 7.91 4.56
N LEU A 13 -0.54 7.39 4.14
CA LEU A 13 -0.41 6.53 2.97
C LEU A 13 -1.23 5.25 3.11
N HIS A 14 -1.16 4.57 4.27
CA HIS A 14 -1.96 3.38 4.54
C HIS A 14 -3.47 3.69 4.45
N ASN A 15 -3.91 4.82 4.99
CA ASN A 15 -5.32 5.23 4.87
C ASN A 15 -5.75 5.42 3.41
N ALA A 16 -4.91 6.03 2.57
CA ALA A 16 -5.17 6.17 1.13
C ALA A 16 -5.25 4.81 0.42
N GLY A 17 -4.33 3.87 0.74
CA GLY A 17 -4.35 2.52 0.20
C GLY A 17 -5.59 1.73 0.62
N PHE A 18 -6.02 1.86 1.87
CA PHE A 18 -7.24 1.22 2.37
C PHE A 18 -8.50 1.73 1.66
N ILE A 19 -8.57 3.03 1.37
CA ILE A 19 -9.65 3.61 0.56
C ILE A 19 -9.61 3.04 -0.87
N ALA A 20 -8.42 2.92 -1.47
CA ALA A 20 -8.26 2.33 -2.79
C ALA A 20 -8.71 0.86 -2.84
N GLN A 21 -8.35 0.04 -1.84
CA GLN A 21 -8.80 -1.35 -1.74
C GLN A 21 -10.34 -1.45 -1.68
N LYS A 22 -10.99 -0.58 -0.90
CA LYS A 22 -12.47 -0.51 -0.85
C LYS A 22 -13.11 -0.07 -2.17
N ARG A 23 -12.43 0.77 -2.96
CA ARG A 23 -12.90 1.17 -4.30
C ARG A 23 -12.75 0.01 -5.28
N LEU A 24 -11.60 -0.67 -5.26
CA LEU A 24 -11.33 -1.83 -6.09
C LEU A 24 -12.32 -2.97 -5.81
N TRP A 25 -12.60 -3.26 -4.54
CA TRP A 25 -13.57 -4.28 -4.14
C TRP A 25 -14.99 -4.00 -4.64
N ARG A 26 -15.35 -2.71 -4.80
CA ARG A 26 -16.63 -2.30 -5.42
C ARG A 26 -16.63 -2.38 -6.95
N GLY A 27 -15.54 -2.84 -7.57
CA GLY A 27 -15.38 -2.94 -9.02
C GLY A 27 -15.05 -1.61 -9.71
N LEU A 28 -14.64 -0.58 -8.95
CA LEU A 28 -14.20 0.69 -9.55
C LEU A 28 -12.77 0.57 -10.06
N ARG A 29 -12.53 1.11 -11.26
CA ARG A 29 -11.18 1.26 -11.80
C ARG A 29 -10.44 2.33 -11.00
N LEU A 30 -9.28 1.95 -10.46
CA LEU A 30 -8.46 2.88 -9.68
C LEU A 30 -7.80 3.92 -10.57
N ASN A 31 -7.69 5.15 -10.06
CA ASN A 31 -6.87 6.18 -10.68
C ASN A 31 -5.38 6.00 -10.31
N TYR A 32 -4.51 6.85 -10.85
CA TYR A 32 -3.08 6.79 -10.59
C TYR A 32 -2.71 6.87 -9.09
N PRO A 33 -3.14 7.89 -8.32
CA PRO A 33 -2.77 7.98 -6.90
C PRO A 33 -3.37 6.84 -6.06
N GLU A 34 -4.56 6.34 -6.39
CA GLU A 34 -5.15 5.18 -5.72
C GLU A 34 -4.37 3.90 -6.00
N SER A 35 -3.95 3.69 -7.25
CA SER A 35 -3.13 2.54 -7.64
C SER A 35 -1.79 2.56 -6.91
N MET A 36 -1.12 3.72 -6.87
CA MET A 36 0.13 3.92 -6.14
C MET A 36 -0.04 3.69 -4.64
N ALA A 37 -1.10 4.25 -4.03
CA ALA A 37 -1.38 4.10 -2.61
C ALA A 37 -1.68 2.64 -2.24
N LEU A 38 -2.43 1.92 -3.08
CA LEU A 38 -2.72 0.50 -2.89
C LEU A 38 -1.43 -0.33 -2.93
N LEU A 39 -0.61 -0.15 -3.97
CA LEU A 39 0.65 -0.88 -4.12
C LEU A 39 1.59 -0.61 -2.93
N ALA A 40 1.78 0.66 -2.58
CA ALA A 40 2.69 1.04 -1.50
C ALA A 40 2.22 0.50 -0.15
N THR A 41 0.92 0.54 0.13
CA THR A 41 0.34 -0.01 1.37
C THR A 41 0.55 -1.52 1.42
N GLN A 42 0.27 -2.24 0.33
CA GLN A 42 0.42 -3.69 0.31
C GLN A 42 1.88 -4.14 0.47
N ILE A 43 2.82 -3.42 -0.15
CA ILE A 43 4.26 -3.68 0.01
C ILE A 43 4.69 -3.43 1.46
N LEU A 44 4.19 -2.36 2.11
CA LEU A 44 4.51 -2.06 3.51
C LEU A 44 4.02 -3.16 4.46
N GLU A 45 2.85 -3.76 4.19
CA GLU A 45 2.36 -4.90 4.96
C GLU A 45 3.22 -6.15 4.73
N PHE A 46 3.63 -6.44 3.50
CA PHE A 46 4.53 -7.58 3.25
C PHE A 46 5.93 -7.39 3.87
N ILE A 47 6.43 -6.14 3.92
CA ILE A 47 7.64 -5.80 4.69
C ILE A 47 7.39 -6.09 6.18
N ARG A 48 6.20 -5.78 6.69
CA ARG A 48 5.83 -6.06 8.08
C ARG A 48 5.76 -7.55 8.38
N ASP A 49 5.32 -8.36 7.40
CA ASP A 49 5.31 -9.83 7.45
C ASP A 49 6.71 -10.46 7.36
N GLY A 50 7.75 -9.65 7.08
CA GLY A 50 9.13 -10.12 7.00
C GLY A 50 9.52 -10.74 5.65
N GLN A 51 8.81 -10.40 4.57
CA GLN A 51 9.18 -10.86 3.23
C GLN A 51 10.49 -10.21 2.75
N ASP A 52 11.28 -10.97 2.01
CA ASP A 52 12.52 -10.48 1.42
C ASP A 52 12.26 -9.50 0.26
N VAL A 53 13.17 -8.55 0.07
CA VAL A 53 13.07 -7.49 -0.93
C VAL A 53 12.95 -8.06 -2.34
N ALA A 54 13.69 -9.13 -2.65
CA ALA A 54 13.60 -9.80 -3.95
C ALA A 54 12.19 -10.36 -4.22
N ALA A 55 11.58 -11.00 -3.21
CA ALA A 55 10.22 -11.52 -3.30
C ALA A 55 9.18 -10.40 -3.45
N LEU A 56 9.39 -9.26 -2.78
CA LEU A 56 8.52 -8.09 -2.90
C LEU A 56 8.54 -7.48 -4.31
N MET A 57 9.69 -7.45 -4.98
CA MET A 57 9.80 -6.92 -6.35
C MET A 57 8.98 -7.75 -7.35
N ASP A 58 8.92 -9.06 -7.17
CA ASP A 58 8.11 -9.95 -8.01
C ASP A 58 6.63 -9.94 -7.62
N THR A 59 6.34 -9.87 -6.32
CA THR A 59 4.96 -9.84 -5.82
C THR A 59 4.28 -8.53 -6.16
N GLY A 60 4.97 -7.39 -6.05
CA GLY A 60 4.42 -6.07 -6.36
C GLY A 60 3.92 -5.92 -7.80
N LYS A 61 4.57 -6.59 -8.76
CA LYS A 61 4.17 -6.62 -10.18
C LYS A 61 2.90 -7.42 -10.45
N LYS A 62 2.43 -8.22 -9.50
CA LYS A 62 1.27 -9.12 -9.65
C LYS A 62 0.00 -8.59 -8.97
N ILE A 63 0.07 -7.43 -8.33
CA ILE A 63 -1.06 -6.87 -7.55
C ILE A 63 -2.09 -6.19 -8.45
N LEU A 64 -1.64 -5.49 -9.49
CA LEU A 64 -2.48 -4.73 -10.43
C LEU A 64 -2.12 -5.07 -11.88
#